data_AF-A0AAU9LV71-F1
#
_entry.id   AF-A0AAU9LV71-F1
#
_cell.length_a   1.000
_cell.length_b   1.000
_cell.length_c   1.000
_cell.angle_alpha   90.00
_cell.angle_beta   90.00
_cell.angle_gamma   90.00
#
_symmetry.space_group_name_H-M   'P 1'
#
loop_
_entity.id
_entity.type
_entity.pdbx_description
1 polymer ?
#
loop_
_entity_poly.entity_id
_entity_poly.type
_entity_poly.pdbx_seq_one_letter_code
_entity_poly.pdbx_strand_id
1 'polypeptide(L)' 'MANKLISEMGLPKSIGHIFAARNIITAKDALSLTEFELMELLDVGLTQVTLAVALISEIASPPYQTLWF' A
#
# COMPACT_ATOMS: atom_id res chain seq x y z
N MET A 1 -10.01 -5.07 8.52
CA MET A 1 -9.46 -3.87 9.15
C MET A 1 -8.80 -3.00 8.06
N ALA A 2 -9.58 -2.52 7.08
CA ALA A 2 -9.05 -2.04 5.78
C ALA A 2 -9.09 -0.51 5.58
N ASN A 3 -9.61 0.25 6.53
CA ASN A 3 -9.66 1.72 6.49
C ASN A 3 -8.42 2.38 7.11
N LYS A 4 -7.37 1.60 7.42
CA LYS A 4 -6.15 2.17 7.98
C LYS A 4 -5.51 3.07 6.94
N LEU A 5 -5.08 4.26 7.39
CA LEU A 5 -4.40 5.23 6.54
C LEU A 5 -3.03 4.70 6.16
N ILE A 6 -2.64 4.90 4.91
CA ILE A 6 -1.30 4.58 4.39
C ILE A 6 -0.22 5.27 5.25
N SER A 7 -0.52 6.47 5.77
CA SER A 7 0.37 7.21 6.69
C SER A 7 0.57 6.52 8.06
N GLU A 8 -0.34 5.64 8.47
CA GLU A 8 -0.27 4.87 9.73
C GLU A 8 0.27 3.44 9.52
N MET A 9 0.59 3.07 8.27
CA MET A 9 1.11 1.76 7.89
C MET A 9 2.64 1.68 7.89
N GLY A 10 3.33 2.71 8.37
CA GLY A 10 4.80 2.70 8.48
C GLY A 10 5.52 2.84 7.14
N LEU A 11 4.82 3.30 6.10
CA LEU A 11 5.43 3.54 4.80
C LEU A 11 6.44 4.69 4.85
N PRO A 12 7.47 4.67 3.97
CA PRO A 12 8.40 5.77 3.84
C PRO A 12 7.63 7.08 3.62
N LYS A 13 7.89 8.10 4.45
CA LYS A 13 7.20 9.40 4.38
C LYS A 13 7.21 10.00 2.98
N SER A 14 8.31 9.78 2.23
CA SER A 14 8.44 10.21 0.84
C SER A 14 7.38 9.59 -0.07
N ILE A 15 7.05 8.31 0.11
CA ILE A 15 6.05 7.62 -0.71
C ILE A 15 4.64 7.95 -0.21
N GLY A 16 4.42 7.91 1.11
CA GLY A 16 3.12 8.17 1.71
C GLY A 16 2.56 9.55 1.36
N HIS A 17 3.43 10.55 1.21
CA HIS A 17 3.01 11.89 0.80
C HIS A 17 2.55 11.96 -0.66
N ILE A 18 3.18 11.19 -1.56
CA ILE A 18 2.79 11.15 -2.98
C ILE A 18 1.50 10.34 -3.16
N PHE A 19 1.34 9.24 -2.41
CA PHE A 19 0.08 8.50 -2.32
C PHE A 19 -1.07 9.43 -1.89
N ALA A 20 -0.87 10.20 -0.81
CA ALA A 20 -1.87 11.17 -0.33
C ALA A 20 -2.16 12.27 -1.38
N ALA A 21 -1.14 12.75 -2.10
CA ALA A 21 -1.30 13.74 -3.17
C ALA A 21 -2.13 13.22 -4.35
N ARG A 22 -2.14 11.90 -4.58
CA ARG A 22 -2.94 11.22 -5.62
C ARG A 22 -4.32 10.77 -5.14
N ASN A 23 -4.76 11.22 -3.96
CA ASN A 23 -6.01 10.81 -3.32
C ASN A 23 -6.03 9.32 -2.92
N ILE A 24 -4.86 8.68 -2.85
CA ILE A 24 -4.71 7.31 -2.38
C ILE A 24 -4.39 7.39 -0.90
N ILE A 25 -5.44 7.34 -0.07
CA ILE A 25 -5.36 7.64 1.36
C ILE A 25 -5.44 6.35 2.19
N THR A 26 -6.18 5.36 1.68
CA THR A 26 -6.42 4.09 2.36
C THR A 26 -5.69 2.94 1.69
N ALA A 27 -5.41 1.90 2.47
CA ALA A 27 -4.91 0.64 1.92
C ALA A 27 -5.77 0.09 0.79
N LYS A 28 -7.09 0.32 0.83
CA LYS A 28 -8.00 -0.15 -0.20
C LYS A 28 -7.75 0.56 -1.53
N ASP A 29 -7.54 1.88 -1.51
CA ASP A 29 -7.20 2.64 -2.73
C ASP A 29 -5.85 2.17 -3.31
N ALA A 30 -4.86 1.91 -2.45
CA ALA A 30 -3.57 1.42 -2.91
C ALA A 30 -3.64 -0.01 -3.47
N LEU A 31 -4.43 -0.90 -2.85
CA LEU A 31 -4.65 -2.27 -3.33
C LEU A 31 -5.58 -2.34 -4.55
N SER A 32 -6.39 -1.30 -4.79
CA SER A 32 -7.19 -1.18 -6.01
C SER A 32 -6.35 -0.75 -7.23
N LEU A 33 -5.16 -0.23 -7.01
CA LEU A 33 -4.21 0.13 -8.05
C LEU A 33 -3.13 -0.95 -8.18
N THR A 34 -2.60 -1.10 -9.40
CA THR A 34 -1.50 -2.04 -9.66
C THR A 34 -0.15 -1.37 -9.39
N GLU A 35 0.89 -2.17 -9.16
CA GLU A 35 2.25 -1.68 -8.93
C GLU A 35 2.77 -0.83 -10.11
N PHE A 36 2.31 -1.08 -11.33
CA PHE A 36 2.63 -0.29 -12.51
C PHE A 36 1.98 1.09 -12.51
N GLU A 37 0.68 1.18 -12.21
CA GLU A 37 -0.03 2.46 -12.10
C GLU A 37 0.59 3.32 -11.00
N LEU A 38 0.94 2.68 -9.87
CA LEU A 38 1.62 3.35 -8.77
C LEU A 38 3.03 3.81 -9.17
N MET A 39 3.79 3.00 -9.91
CA MET A 39 5.10 3.41 -10.44
C MET A 39 4.98 4.67 -11.32
N GLU A 40 4.03 4.69 -12.26
CA GLU A 40 3.81 5.84 -13.16
C GLU A 40 3.26 7.08 -12.42
N LEU A 41 2.38 6.88 -11.44
CA LEU A 41 1.79 7.99 -10.68
C LEU A 41 2.73 8.61 -9.66
N LEU A 42 3.58 7.78 -9.05
CA LEU A 42 4.51 8.18 -7.99
C LEU A 42 5.89 8.57 -8.55
N ASP A 43 6.21 8.18 -9.79
CA ASP A 43 7.53 8.33 -10.40
C ASP A 43 8.65 7.71 -9.52
N VAL A 44 8.32 6.60 -8.84
CA VAL A 44 9.24 5.88 -7.95
C VAL A 44 9.55 4.50 -8.50
N GLY A 45 10.72 3.96 -8.17
CA GLY A 45 11.13 2.63 -8.64
C GLY A 45 10.17 1.52 -8.20
N LEU A 46 9.95 0.54 -9.10
CA LEU A 46 9.05 -0.60 -8.90
C LEU A 46 9.32 -1.33 -7.56
N THR A 47 10.59 -1.46 -7.16
CA THR A 47 11.00 -2.06 -5.87
C THR A 47 10.38 -1.36 -4.65
N GLN A 48 10.30 -0.03 -4.67
CA GLN A 48 9.72 0.76 -3.58
C GLN A 48 8.20 0.59 -3.56
N VAL A 49 7.57 0.51 -4.74
CA VAL A 49 6.13 0.26 -4.88
C VAL A 49 5.78 -1.14 -4.40
N THR A 50 6.51 -2.18 -4.83
CA THR A 50 6.28 -3.56 -4.42
C THR A 50 6.43 -3.74 -2.91
N LEU A 51 7.46 -3.13 -2.29
CA LEU A 51 7.61 -3.12 -0.83
C LEU A 51 6.42 -2.43 -0.15
N ALA A 52 5.96 -1.31 -0.69
CA ALA A 52 4.83 -0.58 -0.15
C ALA A 52 3.53 -1.41 -0.23
N VAL A 53 3.25 -2.01 -1.39
CA VAL A 53 2.09 -2.87 -1.62
C VAL A 53 2.13 -4.12 -0.75
N ALA A 54 3.31 -4.74 -0.57
CA ALA A 54 3.48 -5.88 0.32
C ALA A 54 3.15 -5.53 1.79
N LEU A 55 3.66 -4.41 2.30
CA LEU A 55 3.36 -3.91 3.64
C LEU A 55 1.87 -3.59 3.80
N ILE A 56 1.28 -2.89 2.82
CA ILE A 56 -0.14 -2.54 2.83
C ILE A 56 -1.00 -3.81 2.82
N SER A 57 -0.65 -4.79 1.99
CA SER A 57 -1.35 -6.07 1.89
C SER A 57 -1.28 -6.84 3.21
N GLU A 58 -0.11 -6.91 3.84
CA GLU A 58 0.09 -7.56 5.15
C GLU A 58 -0.73 -6.90 6.26
N ILE A 59 -0.85 -5.57 6.25
CA ILE A 59 -1.62 -4.85 7.28
C ILE A 59 -3.13 -4.89 7.01
N ALA A 60 -3.54 -4.74 5.74
CA ALA A 60 -4.95 -4.72 5.34
C ALA A 60 -5.59 -6.10 5.42
N SER A 61 -4.82 -7.12 5.05
CA SER A 61 -5.16 -8.52 5.14
C SER A 61 -4.03 -9.25 5.86
N PRO A 62 -3.99 -9.20 7.22
CA PRO A 62 -3.11 -10.09 7.96
C PRO A 62 -3.36 -11.50 7.45
N PRO A 63 -2.31 -12.31 7.26
CA PRO A 63 -2.41 -13.61 6.62
C PRO A 63 -3.58 -14.33 7.28
N TYR A 64 -4.60 -14.63 6.46
CA TYR A 64 -5.66 -15.52 6.88
C TYR A 64 -4.95 -16.73 7.43
N GLN A 65 -4.99 -16.91 8.75
CA GLN A 65 -4.69 -18.18 9.38
C GLN A 65 -5.63 -19.13 8.65
N THR A 66 -5.12 -19.79 7.62
CA THR A 66 -5.68 -21.01 7.13
C THR A 66 -5.67 -21.89 8.37
N LEU A 67 -6.85 -22.01 8.98
CA LEU A 67 -7.15 -22.96 10.03
C LEU A 67 -6.82 -24.33 9.45
N TRP A 68 -5.55 -24.71 9.57
CA TRP A 68 -5.10 -26.06 9.33
C TRP A 68 -5.29 -26.82 10.62
N PHE A 69 -6.45 -27.48 10.66
CA PHE A 69 -6.85 -28.62 11.50
C PHE A 69 -7.00 -28.42 13.01
#